data_AF-A0A2V8CGQ4-F1
#
_entry.id   AF-A0A2V8CGQ4-F1
#
_cell.length_a   1.000
_cell.length_b   1.000
_cell.length_c   1.000
_cell.angle_alpha   90.00
_cell.angle_beta   90.00
_cell.angle_gamma   90.00
#
_symmetry.space_group_name_H-M   'P 1'
#
loop_
_entity.id
_entity.type
_entity.pdbx_description
1 polymer ?
#
loop_
_entity_poly.entity_id
_entity_poly.type
_entity_poly.pdbx_seq_one_letter_code
_entity_poly.pdbx_strand_id
1 'polypeptide(L)'
;MNYRATINDNMLVVVMIETLEGVANANEIASTFGVDVVIQGNNDLSAFSGWPQNDDRYQDLLTKTHDAALRAGKFWGNAGAQFLTGNRLSADTRFVQNGLARDCWIPPARGRGRSSQEEPTVGVAAGAQPTGAGRGSGAPPCVPK
;
A
#
# COMPACT_ATOMS: atom_id res chain seq x y z
N MET A 1 -3.48 -13.45 26.12
CA MET A 1 -2.73 -12.32 25.52
C MET A 1 -3.09 -11.03 26.25
N ASN A 2 -2.11 -10.20 26.62
CA ASN A 2 -2.34 -8.89 27.26
C ASN A 2 -2.30 -7.81 26.19
N TYR A 3 -3.43 -7.14 25.97
CA TYR A 3 -3.58 -6.09 24.96
C TYR A 3 -2.48 -5.02 25.01
N ARG A 4 -2.17 -4.47 26.20
CA ARG A 4 -1.19 -3.36 26.32
C ARG A 4 0.22 -3.77 25.93
N ALA A 5 0.54 -5.06 26.07
CA ALA A 5 1.86 -5.60 25.75
C ALA A 5 1.99 -5.99 24.27
N THR A 6 0.88 -6.14 23.53
CA THR A 6 0.92 -6.66 22.15
C THR A 6 0.43 -5.67 21.11
N ILE A 7 -0.32 -4.63 21.49
CA ILE A 7 -1.00 -3.77 20.50
C ILE A 7 -0.01 -3.08 19.56
N ASN A 8 1.10 -2.55 20.08
CA ASN A 8 2.08 -1.84 19.25
C ASN A 8 2.68 -2.73 18.16
N ASP A 9 2.98 -4.00 18.49
CA ASP A 9 3.55 -4.97 17.54
C ASP A 9 2.54 -5.43 16.47
N ASN A 10 1.25 -5.11 16.64
CA ASN A 10 0.18 -5.45 15.70
C ASN A 10 -0.35 -4.23 14.92
N MET A 11 0.20 -3.04 15.16
CA MET A 11 -0.11 -1.86 14.35
C MET A 11 0.71 -1.88 13.06
N LEU A 12 0.08 -1.49 11.95
CA LEU A 12 0.75 -1.26 10.67
C LEU A 12 0.73 0.23 10.36
N VAL A 13 1.90 0.83 10.16
CA VAL A 13 2.03 2.23 9.75
C VAL A 13 2.50 2.29 8.30
N VAL A 14 1.62 2.84 7.46
CA VAL A 14 1.85 3.02 6.02
C VAL A 14 1.94 4.50 5.72
N VAL A 15 3.02 4.93 5.06
CA VAL A 15 3.22 6.31 4.62
C VAL A 15 3.10 6.39 3.11
N MET A 16 2.29 7.33 2.62
CA MET A 16 2.17 7.63 1.20
C MET A 16 3.07 8.80 0.84
N ILE A 17 3.95 8.60 -0.15
CA ILE A 17 4.75 9.68 -0.75
C ILE A 17 4.08 10.07 -2.06
N GLU A 18 3.77 11.35 -2.22
CA GLU A 18 2.99 11.84 -3.37
C GLU A 18 3.46 13.18 -3.92
N THR A 19 4.53 13.77 -3.39
CA THR A 19 5.09 15.05 -3.84
C THR A 19 6.59 14.92 -4.12
N LEU A 20 7.15 15.86 -4.90
CA LEU A 20 8.60 15.91 -5.15
C LEU A 20 9.41 16.10 -3.85
N GLU A 21 8.88 16.88 -2.90
CA GLU A 21 9.50 17.05 -1.58
C GLU A 21 9.50 15.73 -0.78
N GLY A 22 8.38 14.99 -0.80
CA GLY A 22 8.32 13.67 -0.19
C GLY A 22 9.33 12.68 -0.80
N VAL A 23 9.53 12.73 -2.12
CA VAL A 23 10.55 11.93 -2.81
C VAL A 23 11.96 12.33 -2.38
N ALA A 24 12.23 13.63 -2.25
CA ALA A 24 13.54 14.14 -1.80
C ALA A 24 13.87 13.67 -0.37
N ASN A 25 12.86 13.58 0.49
CA ASN A 25 13.00 13.17 1.89
C ASN A 25 12.75 11.67 2.13
N ALA A 26 12.61 10.87 1.06
CA ALA A 26 12.16 9.47 1.17
C ALA A 26 13.04 8.61 2.10
N ASN A 27 14.36 8.88 2.15
CA ASN A 27 15.26 8.14 3.03
C ASN A 27 15.00 8.40 4.51
N GLU A 28 14.77 9.67 4.88
CA GLU A 28 14.47 10.07 6.26
C GLU A 28 13.11 9.51 6.68
N ILE A 29 12.10 9.65 5.82
CA ILE A 29 10.75 9.12 6.04
C ILE A 29 10.80 7.59 6.24
N ALA A 30 11.44 6.86 5.33
CA ALA A 30 11.51 5.40 5.40
C ALA A 30 12.31 4.90 6.63
N SER A 31 13.31 5.66 7.06
CA SER A 31 14.15 5.33 8.23
C SER A 31 13.50 5.68 9.56
N THR A 32 12.33 6.34 9.55
CA THR A 32 11.63 6.73 10.77
C THR A 32 11.15 5.48 11.54
N PHE A 33 11.46 5.42 12.84
CA PHE A 33 11.02 4.32 13.69
C PHE A 33 9.50 4.20 13.70
N GLY A 34 9.00 2.97 13.54
CA GLY A 34 7.58 2.67 13.49
C GLY A 34 6.93 2.77 12.10
N VAL A 35 7.64 3.23 11.06
CA VAL A 35 7.16 3.09 9.67
C VAL A 35 7.42 1.66 9.20
N ASP A 36 6.41 1.02 8.60
CA ASP A 36 6.50 -0.36 8.08
C ASP A 36 6.50 -0.42 6.55
N VAL A 37 5.71 0.47 5.93
CA VAL A 37 5.48 0.47 4.48
C VAL A 37 5.54 1.88 3.93
N VAL A 38 6.23 2.04 2.80
CA VAL A 38 6.15 3.24 1.95
C VAL A 38 5.36 2.90 0.70
N ILE A 39 4.34 3.69 0.38
CA ILE A 39 3.57 3.53 -0.85
C ILE A 39 3.61 4.80 -1.69
N GLN A 40 3.56 4.62 -3.02
CA GLN A 40 3.51 5.71 -3.96
C GLN A 40 2.07 6.19 -4.20
N GLY A 41 1.80 7.47 -3.95
CA GLY A 41 0.58 8.14 -4.41
C GLY A 41 0.70 8.42 -5.91
N ASN A 42 0.34 7.45 -6.76
CA ASN A 42 0.75 7.48 -8.17
C ASN A 42 0.14 8.63 -8.97
N ASN A 43 -1.14 8.91 -8.78
CA ASN A 43 -1.86 9.97 -9.50
C ASN A 43 -1.40 11.35 -9.02
N ASP A 44 -1.34 11.55 -7.70
CA ASP A 44 -0.92 12.82 -7.11
C ASP A 44 0.55 13.13 -7.43
N LEU A 45 1.45 12.15 -7.36
CA LEU A 45 2.85 12.39 -7.76
C LEU A 45 2.97 12.75 -9.25
N SER A 46 2.15 12.18 -10.12
CA SER A 46 2.12 12.56 -11.53
C SER A 46 1.66 14.02 -11.69
N ALA A 47 0.64 14.42 -10.94
CA ALA A 47 0.15 15.81 -10.93
C ALA A 47 1.20 16.80 -10.38
N PHE A 48 1.79 16.52 -9.22
CA PHE A 48 2.77 17.40 -8.58
C PHE A 48 4.11 17.48 -9.30
N SER A 49 4.55 16.39 -9.96
CA SER A 49 5.77 16.40 -10.78
C SER A 49 5.56 17.04 -12.16
N GLY A 50 4.32 17.09 -12.64
CA GLY A 50 4.00 17.49 -14.02
C GLY A 50 4.41 16.45 -15.06
N TRP A 51 4.79 15.24 -14.65
CA TRP A 51 5.20 14.15 -15.55
C TRP A 51 4.15 13.06 -15.60
N PRO A 52 3.75 12.59 -16.80
CA PRO A 52 2.82 11.48 -16.91
C PRO A 52 3.47 10.19 -16.39
N GLN A 53 2.65 9.23 -15.96
CA GLN A 53 3.15 8.02 -15.31
C GLN A 53 4.02 7.13 -16.21
N ASN A 54 3.97 7.28 -17.53
CA ASN A 54 4.84 6.55 -18.47
C ASN A 54 6.15 7.30 -18.81
N ASP A 55 6.40 8.47 -18.22
CA ASP A 55 7.63 9.23 -18.37
C ASP A 55 8.75 8.62 -17.53
N ASP A 56 9.96 8.49 -18.09
CA ASP A 56 11.09 7.94 -17.36
C ASP A 56 11.45 8.76 -16.12
N ARG A 57 11.27 10.08 -16.15
CA ARG A 57 11.52 10.95 -14.99
C ARG A 57 10.55 10.66 -13.85
N TYR A 58 9.28 10.38 -14.17
CA TYR A 58 8.31 9.95 -13.16
C TYR A 58 8.71 8.59 -12.57
N GLN A 59 9.10 7.66 -13.42
CA GLN A 59 9.52 6.33 -12.99
C GLN A 59 10.81 6.35 -12.13
N ASP A 60 11.68 7.34 -12.35
CA ASP A 60 12.85 7.55 -11.49
C ASP A 60 12.46 8.10 -10.11
N LEU A 61 11.36 8.85 -9.99
CA LEU A 61 10.80 9.22 -8.68
C LEU A 61 10.33 7.98 -7.91
N LEU A 62 9.67 7.04 -8.59
CA LEU A 62 9.28 5.75 -8.00
C LEU A 62 10.50 4.95 -7.54
N THR A 63 11.55 4.92 -8.36
CA THR A 63 12.80 4.21 -8.05
C THR A 63 13.45 4.78 -6.78
N LYS A 64 13.43 6.11 -6.59
CA LYS A 64 13.97 6.75 -5.38
C LYS A 64 13.22 6.35 -4.11
N THR A 65 11.88 6.32 -4.13
CA THR A 65 11.08 5.94 -2.96
C THR A 65 11.17 4.45 -2.67
N HIS A 66 11.24 3.64 -3.73
CA HIS A 66 11.51 2.20 -3.68
C HIS A 66 12.83 1.89 -2.98
N ASP A 67 13.94 2.45 -3.48
CA ASP A 67 15.27 2.17 -2.96
C ASP A 67 15.42 2.68 -1.52
N ALA A 68 14.75 3.77 -1.17
CA ALA A 68 14.70 4.27 0.19
C ALA A 68 13.99 3.31 1.15
N ALA A 69 12.83 2.79 0.75
CA ALA A 69 12.08 1.82 1.54
C ALA A 69 12.90 0.53 1.75
N LEU A 70 13.43 -0.06 0.67
CA LEU A 70 14.18 -1.31 0.76
C LEU A 70 15.48 -1.15 1.57
N ARG A 71 16.21 -0.05 1.39
CA ARG A 71 17.41 0.25 2.20
C ARG A 71 17.11 0.34 3.69
N ALA A 72 15.94 0.85 4.07
CA ALA A 72 15.48 0.92 5.45
C ALA A 72 14.84 -0.38 5.96
N GLY A 73 14.83 -1.45 5.15
CA GLY A 73 14.22 -2.74 5.49
C GLY A 73 12.69 -2.69 5.55
N LYS A 74 12.05 -1.77 4.80
CA LYS A 74 10.60 -1.54 4.76
C LYS A 74 9.99 -2.11 3.50
N PHE A 75 8.69 -2.39 3.52
CA PHE A 75 7.99 -2.76 2.30
C PHE A 75 7.73 -1.53 1.42
N TRP A 76 7.74 -1.75 0.10
CA TRP A 76 7.37 -0.74 -0.87
C TRP A 76 6.13 -1.14 -1.67
N GLY A 77 5.35 -0.14 -2.08
CA GLY A 77 4.09 -0.36 -2.77
C GLY A 77 3.57 0.82 -3.57
N ASN A 78 2.36 0.64 -4.11
CA ASN A 78 1.68 1.62 -4.96
C ASN A 78 0.23 1.80 -4.53
N ALA A 79 -0.34 2.99 -4.70
CA ALA A 79 -1.75 3.27 -4.43
C ALA A 79 -2.72 2.65 -5.47
N GLY A 80 -2.22 1.81 -6.39
CA GLY A 80 -3.03 1.11 -7.38
C GLY A 80 -2.58 -0.31 -7.65
N ALA A 81 -3.53 -1.25 -7.71
CA ALA A 81 -3.25 -2.66 -7.99
C ALA A 81 -2.72 -2.92 -9.41
N GLN A 82 -2.94 -2.00 -10.36
CA GLN A 82 -2.41 -2.10 -11.71
C GLN A 82 -0.87 -2.13 -11.74
N PHE A 83 -0.19 -1.57 -10.73
CA PHE A 83 1.27 -1.56 -10.62
C PHE A 83 1.86 -2.90 -10.17
N LEU A 84 1.01 -3.88 -9.83
CA LEU A 84 1.46 -5.25 -9.59
C LEU A 84 2.07 -5.90 -10.84
N THR A 85 1.73 -5.39 -12.04
CA THR A 85 2.22 -5.88 -13.33
C THR A 85 2.59 -4.73 -14.26
N GLY A 86 3.49 -4.98 -15.22
CA GLY A 86 3.79 -4.04 -16.31
C GLY A 86 4.61 -2.80 -15.94
N ASN A 87 4.94 -2.60 -14.66
CA ASN A 87 5.87 -1.59 -14.19
C ASN A 87 7.26 -2.20 -13.92
N ARG A 88 8.34 -1.44 -14.13
CA ARG A 88 9.72 -1.89 -13.88
C ARG A 88 9.97 -2.33 -12.43
N LEU A 89 9.22 -1.79 -11.46
CA LEU A 89 9.29 -2.12 -10.03
C LEU A 89 8.17 -3.09 -9.58
N SER A 90 7.41 -3.66 -10.52
CA SER A 90 6.33 -4.58 -10.19
C SER A 90 6.83 -5.77 -9.36
N ALA A 91 8.00 -6.32 -9.68
CA ALA A 91 8.58 -7.48 -8.98
C ALA A 91 8.78 -7.24 -7.47
N ASP A 92 9.02 -5.99 -7.06
CA ASP A 92 9.31 -5.60 -5.68
C ASP A 92 8.13 -4.92 -4.97
N THR A 93 7.03 -4.69 -5.68
CA THR A 93 5.78 -4.19 -5.08
C THR A 93 5.21 -5.25 -4.13
N ARG A 94 5.15 -4.94 -2.83
CA ARG A 94 4.60 -5.82 -1.77
C ARG A 94 3.27 -5.33 -1.20
N PHE A 95 2.92 -4.06 -1.41
CA PHE A 95 1.65 -3.48 -0.97
C PHE A 95 0.95 -2.74 -2.11
N VAL A 96 -0.35 -2.98 -2.29
CA VAL A 96 -1.20 -2.15 -3.15
C VAL A 96 -2.56 -1.90 -2.53
N GLN A 97 -3.13 -0.72 -2.80
CA GLN A 97 -4.52 -0.46 -2.47
C GLN A 97 -5.45 -1.18 -3.47
N ASN A 98 -6.57 -1.68 -2.96
CA ASN A 98 -7.62 -2.33 -3.75
C ASN A 98 -7.18 -3.55 -4.58
N GLY A 99 -6.04 -4.17 -4.23
CA GLY A 99 -5.51 -5.37 -4.88
C GLY A 99 -5.51 -6.58 -3.96
N LEU A 100 -5.17 -7.74 -4.53
CA LEU A 100 -4.93 -8.94 -3.75
C LEU A 100 -3.66 -8.78 -2.90
N ALA A 101 -3.62 -9.49 -1.77
CA ALA A 101 -2.41 -9.58 -0.97
C ALA A 101 -1.29 -10.26 -1.79
N ARG A 102 -0.06 -9.75 -1.63
CA ARG A 102 1.13 -10.23 -2.37
C ARG A 102 1.87 -11.36 -1.66
N ASP A 103 1.50 -11.69 -0.43
CA ASP A 103 2.18 -12.64 0.47
C ASP A 103 1.56 -14.05 0.45
N CYS A 104 0.84 -14.38 -0.62
CA CYS A 104 0.07 -15.62 -0.77
C CYS A 104 -1.07 -15.77 0.24
N TRP A 105 -1.35 -14.75 1.07
CA TRP A 105 -2.51 -14.76 1.96
C TRP A 105 -3.78 -14.62 1.15
N ILE A 106 -4.58 -15.70 1.14
CA ILE A 106 -5.94 -15.66 0.61
C ILE A 106 -6.82 -15.24 1.78
N PRO A 107 -7.42 -14.03 1.77
CA PRO A 107 -8.37 -13.69 2.79
C PRO A 107 -9.48 -14.75 2.78
N PRO A 108 -9.88 -15.27 3.96
CA PRO A 108 -11.00 -16.21 4.00
C PRO A 108 -12.18 -15.59 3.26
N ALA A 109 -12.92 -16.41 2.51
CA ALA A 109 -14.09 -15.94 1.80
C ALA A 109 -14.90 -15.08 2.77
N ARG A 110 -15.12 -13.80 2.41
CA ARG A 110 -16.06 -12.95 3.13
C ARG A 110 -17.43 -13.61 2.98
N GLY A 111 -17.73 -14.60 3.81
CA GLY A 111 -19.07 -14.76 4.26
C GLY A 111 -19.43 -13.39 4.81
N ARG A 112 -20.38 -12.71 4.17
CA ARG A 112 -21.22 -11.75 4.87
C ARG A 112 -22.00 -12.57 5.90
N GLY A 113 -21.29 -13.11 6.90
CA GLY A 113 -21.89 -13.62 8.10
C GLY A 113 -22.57 -12.41 8.70
N ARG A 114 -23.90 -12.45 8.77
CA ARG A 114 -24.60 -11.76 9.83
C ARG A 114 -24.02 -12.30 11.15
N SER A 115 -22.88 -11.77 11.60
CA SER A 115 -22.56 -11.87 13.01
C SER A 115 -23.61 -10.99 13.69
N SER A 116 -24.42 -11.59 14.55
CA SER A 116 -25.34 -10.85 15.42
C SER A 116 -24.61 -10.04 16.50
N GLN A 117 -23.28 -10.03 16.46
CA GLN A 117 -22.44 -9.13 17.22
C GLN A 117 -21.83 -8.13 16.24
N GLU A 118 -22.44 -6.95 16.23
CA GLU A 118 -21.90 -5.74 15.64
C GLU A 118 -20.65 -5.35 16.44
N GLU A 119 -19.51 -5.24 15.76
CA GLU A 119 -18.29 -4.73 16.38
C GLU A 119 -18.52 -3.23 16.68
N PRO A 120 -18.32 -2.74 17.92
CA PRO A 120 -18.69 -1.39 18.27
C PRO A 120 -17.75 -0.41 17.56
N THR A 121 -18.21 0.15 16.44
CA THR A 121 -17.50 1.22 15.75
C THR A 121 -17.87 2.54 16.43
N VAL A 122 -16.90 3.18 17.08
CA VAL A 122 -17.11 4.51 17.66
C VAL A 122 -17.38 5.51 16.55
N GLY A 123 -18.62 6.01 16.47
CA GLY A 123 -18.94 7.28 15.80
C GLY A 123 -19.39 7.26 14.33
N VAL A 124 -19.84 6.15 13.75
CA VAL A 124 -20.32 6.14 12.36
C VAL A 124 -21.77 5.66 12.25
N ALA A 125 -22.63 6.51 11.67
CA ALA A 125 -24.01 6.15 11.31
C ALA A 125 -24.03 5.21 10.10
N ALA A 126 -24.86 4.17 10.17
CA ALA A 126 -25.00 3.14 9.15
C ALA A 126 -25.59 3.68 7.85
N GLY A 127 -24.97 3.39 6.70
CA GLY A 127 -25.71 3.43 5.43
C GLY A 127 -25.01 3.85 4.14
N ALA A 128 -23.76 3.45 3.88
CA ALA A 128 -23.21 3.55 2.52
C ALA A 128 -22.36 2.32 2.17
N GLN A 129 -22.83 1.49 1.24
CA GLN A 129 -22.04 0.42 0.62
C GLN A 129 -21.31 0.99 -0.61
N PRO A 130 -19.96 0.91 -0.70
CA PRO A 130 -19.28 1.17 -1.95
C PRO A 130 -19.41 -0.04 -2.88
N THR A 131 -19.85 0.21 -4.11
CA THR A 131 -19.88 -0.75 -5.20
C THR A 131 -18.54 -0.73 -5.92
N GLY A 132 -17.87 -1.88 -6.00
CA GLY A 132 -16.59 -1.97 -6.70
C GLY A 132 -16.10 -3.41 -6.84
N ALA A 133 -16.60 -4.11 -7.86
CA ALA A 133 -16.02 -5.37 -8.32
C ALA A 133 -14.96 -5.05 -9.39
N GLY A 134 -13.68 -5.14 -9.04
CA GLY A 134 -12.59 -5.07 -10.00
C GLY A 134 -12.43 -6.39 -10.76
N ARG A 135 -12.46 -6.32 -12.10
CA ARG A 135 -12.24 -7.46 -13.01
C ARG A 135 -10.75 -7.85 -12.99
N GLY A 136 -10.47 -9.13 -12.77
CA GLY A 136 -9.11 -9.67 -12.77
C GLY A 136 -8.51 -9.76 -14.18
N SER A 137 -7.43 -9.02 -14.41
CA SER A 137 -6.35 -9.43 -15.32
C SER A 137 -5.25 -10.09 -14.49
N GLY A 138 -4.54 -11.05 -15.09
CA GLY A 138 -3.69 -12.06 -14.44
C GLY A 138 -2.96 -11.57 -13.19
N ALA A 139 -3.39 -12.07 -12.03
CA ALA A 139 -2.73 -11.77 -10.77
C ALA A 139 -1.27 -12.24 -10.86
N PRO A 140 -0.29 -11.36 -10.62
CA PRO A 140 1.10 -11.77 -10.65
C PRO A 140 1.40 -12.78 -9.53
N PRO A 141 2.43 -13.61 -9.70
CA PRO A 141 2.76 -14.65 -8.73
C PRO A 141 2.95 -14.04 -7.34
N CYS A 142 2.54 -14.79 -6.32
CA CYS A 142 2.73 -14.37 -4.93
C CYS A 142 4.22 -14.40 -4.57
N VAL A 143 4.62 -13.52 -3.66
CA VAL A 143 6.00 -13.39 -3.19
C VAL A 143 6.01 -13.65 -1.68
N PRO A 144 6.56 -14.79 -1.21
CA PRO A 144 6.67 -15.08 0.21
C PRO A 144 7.44 -13.99 0.97
N LYS A 145 7.14 -13.86 2.27
CA LYS A 145 7.86 -12.97 3.20
C LYS A 145 9.34 -13.32 3.31
#